data_AF-X1S0H5-F1
#
_entry.id   AF-X1S0H5-F1
#
_cell.length_a   1.000
_cell.length_b   1.000
_cell.length_c   1.000
_cell.angle_alpha   90.00
_cell.angle_beta   90.00
_cell.angle_gamma   90.00
#
_symmetry.space_group_name_H-M   'P 1'
#
loop_
_entity.id
_entity.type
_entity.pdbx_description
1 polymer ?
#
loop_
_entity_poly.entity_id
_entity_poly.type
_entity_poly.pdbx_seq_one_letter_code
_entity_poly.pdbx_strand_id
1 'polypeptide(L)'
;MAELSGENGDVYFNEGLTNPALANTIIFGPGSTGILTDQTITSSTAGGTSGKINFEDAGYVEGMLVKVEDATSSGNNRIFTINAVNNFELTVNEAVTTGSDTGTPVFTEWEPGIQVLGFYNWTSSLVGDTLETTDFDSSGYREYIAGLTGWTATA
;
A
#
# COMPACT_ATOMS: atom_id res chain seq x y z
N MET A 1 -4.96 6.47 -3.00
CA MET A 1 -4.20 6.18 -4.24
C MET A 1 -3.17 5.14 -3.85
N ALA A 2 -3.10 3.99 -4.52
CA ALA A 2 -2.07 2.99 -4.20
C ALA A 2 -0.74 3.44 -4.81
N GLU A 3 0.33 3.37 -4.03
CA GLU A 3 1.68 3.74 -4.45
C GLU A 3 2.56 2.50 -4.47
N LEU A 4 3.37 2.37 -5.52
CA LEU A 4 4.42 1.36 -5.62
C LEU A 4 5.72 2.01 -5.17
N SER A 5 6.35 1.45 -4.14
CA SER A 5 7.65 1.90 -3.66
C SER A 5 8.62 0.72 -3.60
N GLY A 6 9.93 0.97 -3.59
CA GLY A 6 10.91 -0.11 -3.52
C GLY A 6 12.24 0.31 -2.91
N GLU A 7 12.85 -0.63 -2.19
CA GLU A 7 14.18 -0.52 -1.60
C GLU A 7 14.89 -1.87 -1.79
N ASN A 8 16.17 -1.86 -2.19
CA ASN A 8 17.00 -3.06 -2.35
C ASN A 8 16.43 -4.17 -3.27
N GLY A 9 15.68 -3.81 -4.32
CA GLY A 9 15.16 -4.75 -5.30
C GLY A 9 13.79 -5.35 -4.97
N ASP A 10 13.23 -5.02 -3.81
CA ASP A 10 11.89 -5.38 -3.42
C ASP A 10 10.91 -4.28 -3.79
N VAL A 11 9.79 -4.64 -4.43
CA VAL A 11 8.67 -3.73 -4.74
C VAL A 11 7.54 -4.03 -3.77
N TYR A 12 7.09 -2.97 -3.12
CA TYR A 12 6.07 -3.00 -2.10
C TYR A 12 4.80 -2.34 -2.63
N PHE A 13 3.68 -3.04 -2.48
CA PHE A 13 2.37 -2.47 -2.71
C PHE A 13 1.84 -1.95 -1.39
N ASN A 14 1.74 -0.63 -1.28
CA ASN A 14 1.10 0.01 -0.13
C ASN A 14 -0.34 0.28 -0.53
N GLU A 15 -1.26 -0.43 0.11
CA GLU A 15 -2.67 -0.19 -0.14
C GLU A 15 -3.04 1.08 0.60
N GLY A 16 -3.28 2.16 -0.14
CA GLY A 16 -3.72 3.40 0.46
C GLY A 16 -5.08 3.17 1.10
N LEU A 17 -5.11 2.88 2.40
CA LEU A 17 -6.32 2.79 3.23
C LEU A 17 -6.88 4.19 3.49
N THR A 18 -7.15 4.92 2.42
CA THR A 18 -7.71 6.27 2.47
C THR A 18 -9.13 6.17 2.98
N ASN A 19 -9.27 6.27 4.30
CA ASN A 19 -10.54 6.46 4.97
C ASN A 19 -10.70 7.96 5.19
N PRO A 20 -11.23 8.74 4.21
CA PRO A 20 -11.63 10.10 4.53
C PRO A 20 -12.62 9.95 5.68
N ALA A 21 -12.37 10.61 6.81
CA ALA A 21 -13.31 10.64 7.92
C ALA A 21 -14.62 11.30 7.43
N LEU A 22 -15.48 10.52 6.78
CA LEU A 22 -16.78 10.95 6.29
C LEU A 22 -17.64 11.15 7.54
N ALA A 23 -17.76 12.41 7.97
CA ALA A 23 -18.56 12.86 9.12
C ALA A 23 -18.14 12.32 10.52
N ASN A 24 -16.93 11.76 10.65
CA ASN A 24 -16.45 11.18 11.91
C ASN A 24 -15.43 12.09 12.61
N THR A 25 -15.59 12.21 13.92
CA THR A 25 -14.58 12.76 14.82
C THR A 25 -13.58 11.67 15.18
N ILE A 26 -12.29 11.89 14.93
CA ILE A 26 -11.22 11.02 15.40
C ILE A 26 -10.77 11.49 16.79
N ILE A 27 -10.76 10.61 17.77
CA ILE A 27 -10.34 10.93 19.13
C ILE A 27 -9.00 10.28 19.38
N PHE A 28 -8.00 11.10 19.69
CA PHE A 28 -6.71 10.66 20.18
C PHE A 28 -6.75 10.73 21.71
N GLY A 29 -6.54 9.61 22.38
CA GLY A 29 -6.74 9.52 23.81
C GLY A 29 -5.75 8.61 24.52
N PRO A 30 -5.69 8.70 25.85
CA PRO A 30 -4.96 7.73 26.65
C PRO A 30 -5.57 6.33 26.50
N GLY A 31 -4.73 5.30 26.61
CA GLY A 31 -5.13 3.90 26.56
C GLY A 31 -6.27 3.57 27.51
N SER A 32 -7.22 2.77 27.03
CA SER A 32 -8.34 2.24 27.82
C SER A 32 -8.00 0.92 28.53
N THR A 33 -6.93 0.24 28.10
CA THR A 33 -6.58 -1.15 28.46
C THR A 33 -5.74 -1.32 29.73
N GLY A 34 -5.51 -0.27 30.53
CA GLY A 34 -4.80 -0.37 31.80
C GLY A 34 -3.28 -0.62 31.67
N ILE A 35 -2.76 -0.70 30.45
CA ILE A 35 -1.33 -0.62 30.14
C ILE A 35 -1.01 0.87 29.98
N LEU A 36 -0.15 1.41 30.87
CA LEU A 36 0.10 2.86 30.98
C LEU A 36 0.82 3.48 29.77
N THR A 37 1.28 2.68 28.81
CA THR A 37 1.97 3.12 27.59
C THR A 37 1.07 3.16 26.37
N ASP A 38 -0.03 2.42 26.39
CA ASP A 38 -0.92 2.31 25.24
C ASP A 38 -1.73 3.59 25.09
N GLN A 39 -1.96 4.00 23.86
CA GLN A 39 -2.82 5.13 23.50
C GLN A 39 -3.86 4.67 22.49
N THR A 40 -4.99 5.36 22.41
CA THR A 40 -6.08 4.99 21.50
C THR A 40 -6.30 6.05 20.43
N ILE A 41 -6.61 5.57 19.22
CA ILE A 41 -7.17 6.36 18.13
C ILE A 41 -8.56 5.79 17.86
N THR A 42 -9.59 6.51 18.29
CA THR A 42 -10.98 6.03 18.23
C THR A 42 -11.75 6.80 17.16
N SER A 43 -12.47 6.08 16.30
CA SER A 43 -13.44 6.69 15.41
C SER A 43 -14.76 6.91 16.14
N SER A 44 -15.28 8.13 16.08
CA SER A 44 -16.53 8.52 16.71
C SER A 44 -17.40 9.34 15.75
N THR A 45 -18.71 9.29 15.93
CA THR A 45 -19.68 10.09 15.15
C THR A 45 -20.69 10.65 16.13
N ALA A 46 -21.09 11.90 15.96
CA ALA A 46 -22.19 12.46 16.73
C ALA A 46 -23.48 11.69 16.41
N GLY A 47 -24.02 10.94 17.37
CA GLY A 47 -25.31 10.23 17.22
C GLY A 47 -25.25 8.69 17.13
N GLY A 48 -24.08 8.05 17.27
CA GLY A 48 -24.01 6.58 17.45
C GLY A 48 -22.97 5.88 16.56
N THR A 49 -23.22 4.60 16.27
CA THR A 49 -22.28 3.71 15.56
C THR A 49 -22.24 3.94 14.05
N SER A 50 -23.33 4.46 13.47
CA SER A 50 -23.42 4.68 12.03
C SER A 50 -22.49 5.81 11.60
N GLY A 51 -21.63 5.54 10.63
CA GLY A 51 -20.67 6.51 10.11
C GLY A 51 -19.24 6.21 10.52
N LYS A 52 -19.01 5.67 11.73
CA LYS A 52 -17.67 5.40 12.27
C LYS A 52 -16.82 4.53 11.34
N ILE A 53 -15.50 4.79 11.33
CA ILE A 53 -14.51 3.95 10.66
C ILE A 53 -14.40 2.66 11.45
N ASN A 54 -14.86 1.55 10.88
CA ASN A 54 -14.50 0.24 11.42
C ASN A 54 -13.09 -0.10 10.94
N PHE A 55 -12.11 -0.04 11.85
CA PHE A 55 -10.71 -0.33 11.52
C PHE A 55 -10.48 -1.82 11.20
N GLU A 56 -11.27 -2.74 11.77
CA GLU A 56 -11.18 -4.17 11.41
C GLU A 56 -11.63 -4.37 9.95
N ASP A 57 -12.82 -3.86 9.59
CA ASP A 57 -13.37 -3.99 8.23
C ASP A 57 -12.54 -3.21 7.18
N ALA A 58 -11.85 -2.15 7.61
CA ALA A 58 -10.98 -1.37 6.75
C ALA A 58 -9.59 -2.00 6.54
N GLY A 59 -9.30 -3.16 7.14
CA GLY A 59 -8.08 -3.93 6.87
C GLY A 59 -6.88 -3.57 7.74
N TYR A 60 -7.06 -2.83 8.84
CA TYR A 60 -5.98 -2.58 9.79
C TYR A 60 -5.69 -3.84 10.61
N VAL A 61 -4.42 -4.15 10.82
CA VAL A 61 -3.99 -5.29 11.66
C VAL A 61 -2.91 -4.88 12.65
N GLU A 62 -2.79 -5.66 13.73
CA GLU A 62 -1.70 -5.54 14.71
C GLU A 62 -0.33 -5.66 14.03
N GLY A 63 0.61 -4.81 14.41
CA GLY A 63 1.96 -4.75 13.85
C GLY A 63 2.13 -3.71 12.73
N MET A 64 1.06 -3.30 12.05
CA MET A 64 1.16 -2.34 10.95
C MET A 64 1.67 -0.96 11.41
N LEU A 65 2.45 -0.31 10.54
CA LEU A 65 2.73 1.11 10.61
C LEU A 65 1.66 1.89 9.85
N VAL A 66 1.05 2.88 10.50
CA VAL A 66 0.08 3.79 9.89
C VAL A 66 0.56 5.23 9.98
N LYS A 67 0.60 5.92 8.85
CA LYS A 67 0.82 7.36 8.78
C LYS A 67 -0.52 8.08 8.93
N VAL A 68 -0.57 9.03 9.85
CA VAL A 68 -1.70 9.95 10.02
C VAL A 68 -1.33 11.31 9.44
N GLU A 69 -2.22 11.86 8.62
CA GLU A 69 -2.09 13.17 7.99
C GLU A 69 -3.37 13.98 8.20
N ASP A 70 -3.28 15.30 8.05
CA ASP A 70 -4.39 16.25 8.17
C ASP A 70 -5.10 16.28 9.53
N ALA A 71 -4.45 15.78 10.58
CA ALA A 71 -4.91 15.99 11.94
C ALA A 71 -4.71 17.45 12.36
N THR A 72 -5.75 18.07 12.91
CA THR A 72 -5.75 19.39 13.56
C THR A 72 -4.73 19.49 14.70
N SER A 73 -4.51 18.39 15.41
CA SER A 73 -3.44 18.29 16.41
C SER A 73 -2.13 17.97 15.72
N SER A 74 -1.27 18.97 15.52
CA SER A 74 -0.02 18.83 14.76
C SER A 74 0.90 17.71 15.27
N GLY A 75 0.86 17.39 16.57
CA GLY A 75 1.64 16.30 17.16
C GLY A 75 1.19 14.89 16.75
N ASN A 76 0.03 14.75 16.10
CA ASN A 76 -0.49 13.47 15.62
C ASN A 76 -0.27 13.24 14.12
N ASN A 77 0.25 14.24 13.38
CA ASN A 77 0.60 14.08 11.96
C ASN A 77 1.93 13.35 11.81
N ARG A 78 1.94 12.04 12.09
CA ARG A 78 3.12 11.19 12.12
C ARG A 78 2.75 9.72 11.94
N ILE A 79 3.76 8.86 12.03
CA ILE A 79 3.60 7.41 11.93
C ILE A 79 3.40 6.82 13.33
N PHE A 80 2.52 5.82 13.41
CA PHE A 80 2.21 5.04 14.61
C PHE A 80 2.31 3.54 14.31
N THR A 81 2.68 2.75 15.32
CA THR A 81 2.66 1.29 15.28
C THR A 81 1.39 0.80 15.96
N ILE A 82 0.62 -0.01 15.25
CA ILE A 82 -0.63 -0.58 15.78
C ILE A 82 -0.30 -1.75 16.71
N ASN A 83 -0.72 -1.64 17.96
CA ASN A 83 -0.58 -2.67 18.99
C ASN A 83 -1.82 -3.56 19.12
N ALA A 84 -3.00 -3.03 18.80
CA ALA A 84 -4.23 -3.80 18.74
C ALA A 84 -5.25 -3.09 17.85
N VAL A 85 -6.14 -3.88 17.25
CA VAL A 85 -7.26 -3.40 16.43
C VAL A 85 -8.54 -3.92 17.04
N ASN A 86 -9.48 -3.02 17.28
CA ASN A 86 -10.85 -3.34 17.64
C ASN A 86 -11.80 -2.59 16.71
N ASN A 87 -13.07 -3.00 16.70
CA ASN A 87 -14.14 -2.20 16.12
C ASN A 87 -14.07 -0.73 16.57
N PHE A 88 -13.82 0.16 15.61
CA PHE A 88 -13.73 1.62 15.78
C PHE A 88 -12.60 2.14 16.67
N GLU A 89 -11.65 1.30 17.11
CA GLU A 89 -10.50 1.73 17.93
C GLU A 89 -9.19 1.06 17.48
N LEU A 90 -8.15 1.87 17.29
CA LEU A 90 -6.77 1.42 17.21
C LEU A 90 -6.08 1.67 18.54
N THR A 91 -5.35 0.69 19.03
CA THR A 91 -4.37 0.89 20.12
C THR A 91 -2.99 1.04 19.52
N VAL A 92 -2.25 2.05 19.94
CA VAL A 92 -0.88 2.34 19.49
C VAL A 92 0.05 2.42 20.70
N ASN A 93 1.31 2.02 20.53
CA ASN A 93 2.31 1.99 21.62
C ASN A 93 3.02 3.33 21.82
N GLU A 94 2.67 4.33 21.01
CA GLU A 94 3.29 5.65 21.03
C GLU A 94 2.34 6.73 21.57
N ALA A 95 2.92 7.71 22.27
CA ALA A 95 2.19 8.83 22.85
C ALA A 95 1.41 9.65 21.82
N VAL A 96 0.11 9.84 22.00
CA VAL A 96 -0.69 10.74 21.16
C VAL A 96 -0.85 12.09 21.85
N THR A 97 -0.96 13.16 21.05
CA THR A 97 -1.50 14.42 21.56
C THR A 97 -2.99 14.23 21.77
N THR A 98 -3.43 14.20 23.03
CA THR A 98 -4.82 13.93 23.36
C THR A 98 -5.73 15.04 22.82
N GLY A 99 -6.82 14.67 22.16
CA GLY A 99 -7.73 15.64 21.58
C GLY A 99 -8.73 15.00 20.63
N SER A 100 -9.68 15.82 20.21
CA SER A 100 -10.69 15.47 19.23
C SER A 100 -10.37 16.17 17.92
N ASP A 101 -10.25 15.40 16.86
CA ASP A 101 -10.11 15.90 15.51
C ASP A 101 -11.46 15.91 14.80
N THR A 102 -11.87 17.10 14.36
CA THR A 102 -13.11 17.31 13.60
C THR A 102 -12.86 17.56 12.12
N GLY A 103 -11.59 17.57 11.71
CA GLY A 103 -11.19 17.61 10.31
C GLY A 103 -11.37 16.25 9.64
N THR A 104 -10.62 16.02 8.57
CA THR A 104 -10.63 14.74 7.85
C THR A 104 -9.24 14.10 7.94
N PRO A 105 -8.81 13.59 9.11
CA PRO A 105 -7.54 12.88 9.20
C PRO A 105 -7.50 11.74 8.19
N VAL A 106 -6.39 11.64 7.48
CA VAL A 106 -6.14 10.58 6.50
C VAL A 106 -5.19 9.59 7.14
N PHE A 107 -5.55 8.32 7.05
CA PHE A 107 -4.71 7.21 7.47
C PHE A 107 -4.17 6.54 6.20
N THR A 108 -2.88 6.24 6.19
CA THR A 108 -2.21 5.57 5.08
C THR A 108 -1.29 4.51 5.66
N GLU A 109 -1.31 3.30 5.11
CA GLU A 109 -0.32 2.27 5.43
C GLU A 109 1.10 2.81 5.13
N TRP A 110 2.01 2.63 6.10
CA TRP A 110 3.37 3.18 6.04
C TRP A 110 4.46 2.11 5.96
N GLU A 111 4.14 0.83 6.19
CA GLU A 111 5.11 -0.23 5.94
C GLU A 111 5.43 -0.33 4.44
N PRO A 112 6.63 -0.77 4.06
CA PRO A 112 6.81 -1.36 2.74
C PRO A 112 5.88 -2.57 2.72
N GLY A 113 4.72 -2.45 2.06
CA GLY A 113 3.58 -3.37 2.14
C GLY A 113 3.90 -4.80 1.70
N ILE A 114 2.95 -5.49 1.08
CA ILE A 114 3.21 -6.88 0.69
C ILE A 114 4.29 -6.89 -0.39
N GLN A 115 5.39 -7.63 -0.16
CA GLN A 115 6.40 -7.90 -1.19
C GLN A 115 5.67 -8.56 -2.36
N VAL A 116 5.56 -7.84 -3.47
CA VAL A 116 4.98 -8.40 -4.68
C VAL A 116 6.04 -9.29 -5.30
N LEU A 117 6.05 -10.56 -4.91
CA LEU A 117 6.90 -11.59 -5.53
C LEU A 117 6.41 -11.82 -6.96
N GLY A 118 6.97 -11.06 -7.90
CA GLY A 118 6.76 -11.17 -9.32
C GLY A 118 8.02 -10.74 -10.04
N PHE A 119 8.43 -11.46 -11.07
CA PHE A 119 9.63 -11.15 -11.84
C PHE A 119 9.55 -9.72 -12.42
N TYR A 120 10.47 -8.84 -12.04
CA TYR A 120 10.64 -7.51 -12.63
C TYR A 120 12.06 -7.37 -13.19
N ASN A 121 12.21 -6.67 -14.33
CA ASN A 121 13.35 -6.66 -15.29
C ASN A 121 13.40 -7.76 -16.36
N TRP A 122 12.30 -8.47 -16.59
CA TRP A 122 12.23 -9.34 -17.77
C TRP A 122 12.17 -8.48 -19.04
N THR A 123 13.02 -8.81 -20.00
CA THR A 123 12.94 -8.26 -21.36
C THR A 123 12.65 -9.43 -22.28
N SER A 124 11.48 -9.45 -22.93
CA SER A 124 11.23 -10.37 -24.03
C SER A 124 11.86 -9.82 -25.30
N SER A 125 12.83 -10.51 -25.86
CA SER A 125 13.34 -10.22 -27.20
C SER A 125 12.51 -10.98 -28.23
N LEU A 126 11.88 -10.26 -29.17
CA LEU A 126 11.16 -10.83 -30.31
C LEU A 126 12.05 -10.88 -31.57
N VAL A 127 13.37 -10.77 -31.40
CA VAL A 127 14.31 -10.88 -32.53
C VAL A 127 14.31 -12.33 -32.99
N GLY A 128 13.55 -12.61 -34.04
CA GLY A 128 13.59 -13.88 -34.76
C GLY A 128 14.75 -13.91 -35.74
N ASP A 129 15.39 -15.06 -35.88
CA ASP A 129 16.38 -15.27 -36.93
C ASP A 129 15.68 -15.35 -38.29
N THR A 130 16.26 -14.69 -39.30
CA THR A 130 15.86 -14.89 -40.70
C THR A 130 16.73 -15.99 -41.32
N LEU A 131 16.09 -17.02 -41.85
CA LEU A 131 16.77 -18.07 -42.62
C LEU A 131 16.67 -17.69 -44.09
N GLU A 132 17.80 -17.49 -44.76
CA GLU A 132 17.83 -17.20 -46.19
C GLU A 132 17.45 -18.44 -47.00
N THR A 133 16.47 -18.29 -47.90
CA THR A 133 15.94 -19.38 -48.74
C THR A 133 16.04 -19.06 -50.23
N THR A 134 16.80 -18.04 -50.61
CA THR A 134 16.94 -17.59 -52.00
C THR A 134 17.31 -18.75 -52.93
N ASP A 135 16.43 -19.08 -53.88
CA ASP A 135 16.69 -20.05 -54.94
C ASP A 135 17.36 -19.39 -56.16
N PHE A 136 17.94 -20.20 -57.04
CA PHE A 136 18.67 -19.77 -58.23
C PHE A 136 17.80 -19.05 -59.27
N ASP A 137 16.47 -19.21 -59.23
CA ASP A 137 15.52 -18.55 -60.15
C ASP A 137 14.96 -17.23 -59.62
N SER A 138 15.40 -16.77 -58.43
CA SER A 138 14.89 -15.53 -57.86
C SER A 138 15.22 -14.35 -58.76
N SER A 139 14.26 -13.43 -58.95
CA SER A 139 14.33 -12.30 -59.89
C SER A 139 15.29 -11.17 -59.45
N GLY A 140 16.40 -11.53 -58.79
CA GLY A 140 17.43 -10.62 -58.30
C GLY A 140 17.21 -10.09 -56.88
N TYR A 141 16.29 -10.69 -56.12
CA TYR A 141 16.03 -10.34 -54.71
C TYR A 141 16.40 -11.51 -53.79
N ARG A 142 16.72 -11.22 -52.52
CA ARG A 142 16.92 -12.25 -51.49
C ARG A 142 15.60 -12.61 -50.82
N GLU A 143 15.39 -13.89 -50.57
CA GLU A 143 14.20 -14.43 -49.91
C GLU A 143 14.55 -14.99 -48.54
N TYR A 144 13.66 -14.78 -47.56
CA TYR A 144 13.86 -15.19 -46.17
C TYR A 144 12.59 -15.82 -45.60
N ILE A 145 12.73 -16.87 -44.79
CA ILE A 145 11.68 -17.39 -43.92
C ILE A 145 11.99 -17.09 -42.46
N ALA A 146 10.95 -16.90 -41.64
CA ALA A 146 11.12 -16.69 -40.21
C ALA A 146 11.49 -18.00 -39.50
N GLY A 147 12.61 -18.00 -38.79
CA GLY A 147 12.98 -19.07 -37.84
C GLY A 147 12.53 -18.71 -36.43
N LEU A 148 11.83 -19.63 -35.74
CA LEU A 148 11.55 -19.48 -34.31
C LEU A 148 12.83 -19.84 -33.54
N THR A 149 13.45 -18.86 -32.87
CA THR A 149 14.55 -19.12 -31.94
C THR A 149 14.06 -19.10 -30.49
N GLY A 150 14.72 -19.92 -29.67
CA GLY A 150 14.31 -20.24 -28.31
C GLY A 150 14.07 -19.00 -27.45
N TRP A 151 13.01 -19.06 -26.66
CA TRP A 151 12.65 -18.04 -25.70
C TRP A 151 13.72 -18.00 -24.60
N THR A 152 14.47 -16.91 -24.52
CA THR A 152 15.36 -16.63 -23.39
C THR A 152 14.73 -15.58 -22.49
N ALA A 153 14.59 -15.93 -21.22
CA ALA A 153 14.23 -15.02 -20.14
C ALA A 153 15.38 -14.98 -19.14
N THR A 154 15.80 -13.79 -18.74
CA THR A 154 16.84 -13.55 -17.72
C THR A 154 16.29 -12.59 -16.68
N ALA A 155 16.62 -12.86 -15.41
CA ALA A 155 16.35 -12.00 -14.25
C ALA A 155 17.45 -10.95 -14.08
#